data_AF-A0A3M0XYI2-F1
#
_entry.id   AF-A0A3M0XYI2-F1
#
_cell.length_a   1.000
_cell.length_b   1.000
_cell.length_c   1.000
_cell.angle_alpha   90.00
_cell.angle_beta   90.00
_cell.angle_gamma   90.00
#
_symmetry.space_group_name_H-M   'P 1'
#
loop_
_entity.id
_entity.type
_entity.pdbx_description
1 polymer ?
#
loop_
_entity_poly.entity_id
_entity_poly.type
_entity_poly.pdbx_seq_one_letter_code
_entity_poly.pdbx_strand_id
1 'polypeptide(L)'
;MNPKHHNPTRKRRDRRGNEFWAHAPYNFVPLPEKVVTVDPDKIPGHDVYTGYTGYIDCTLETRSPLYTRCALDPDFFARWADNIREMMKDDAAREQYAQFFHLDDAEQPVIPGSSLRGMVRALVEIAGYGKMQWVTNEPLVFRAVGDRTSLGDYYRRRLMKEDRARYFTPLVQAGYMLKQGSYWFIQPAKTIGGTTFARIHYDLIPNKESLAKWRGCKNAYLLWVRLGDYNYQPVRGGFLHLKYTPVLEARPEATPGFQEGVLACSGKMKKKQREIVVFPPDESAALIPVSDDLVRAYRNQITKEQRQLLGDEGVLNPGQPVFYLMENDQLVFFGHTMLFRLPYQRSPLDLVPEKLRRIDSVDLAEAMFGFVPQEKNDRRQARAGRVFFTNACLEPNQTGVWLSQVTPEILSGPKPTTFQHYLTQQEPDEVDSGKRDRKGNPKMELRLDHYASPPPHETTIRGHKIYWHQGPIKLDDVRERDRVDWSTDTQHTAIRPVKAGVTFRFRIYFENLRDFELGALLWALTLPGDPGKDYCHSLGMGKPLGMGAVKITPTLYLSNRAERYTQLFAGSDWRLGEEKPSDTQAFVRSFEDFVLSKMDAQERKQAQSLKEVERIKMLL
;
A
#
# COMPACT_ATOMS: atom_id res chain seq x y z
N MET A 1 9.76 -5.71 24.17
CA MET A 1 8.65 -4.88 23.67
C MET A 1 8.93 -4.52 22.22
N ASN A 2 7.89 -4.43 21.39
CA ASN A 2 8.01 -3.90 20.04
C ASN A 2 8.39 -2.42 20.09
N PRO A 3 9.07 -1.89 19.06
CA PRO A 3 9.41 -0.49 18.99
C PRO A 3 8.15 0.38 18.97
N LYS A 4 8.19 1.55 19.61
CA LYS A 4 7.07 2.49 19.64
C LYS A 4 7.33 3.68 18.74
N HIS A 5 6.28 4.14 18.05
CA HIS A 5 6.38 5.35 17.26
C HIS A 5 6.14 6.58 18.16
N HIS A 6 7.09 7.50 18.15
CA HIS A 6 6.95 8.79 18.80
C HIS A 6 6.49 9.83 17.78
N ASN A 7 5.40 10.53 18.10
CA ASN A 7 4.96 11.64 17.26
C ASN A 7 5.99 12.77 17.35
N PRO A 8 6.19 13.56 16.28
CA PRO A 8 7.11 14.70 16.31
C PRO A 8 6.81 15.60 17.50
N THR A 9 7.85 16.01 18.23
CA THR A 9 7.76 16.87 19.42
C THR A 9 7.95 18.35 19.11
N ARG A 10 8.20 18.70 17.83
CA ARG A 10 8.43 20.08 17.37
C ARG A 10 7.60 20.39 16.13
N LYS A 11 7.14 21.65 16.03
CA LYS A 11 6.49 22.19 14.83
C LYS A 11 7.49 22.27 13.68
N ARG A 12 7.00 22.04 12.47
CA ARG A 12 7.76 22.26 11.22
C ARG A 12 7.53 23.68 10.74
N ARG A 13 8.48 24.20 9.95
CA ARG A 13 8.37 25.49 9.28
C ARG A 13 8.20 25.32 7.78
N ASP A 14 7.22 26.01 7.20
CA ASP A 14 7.06 26.05 5.75
C ASP A 14 8.11 26.98 5.08
N ARG A 15 8.08 27.10 3.76
CA ARG A 15 9.00 27.99 3.00
C ARG A 15 8.84 29.48 3.34
N ARG A 16 7.72 29.86 3.94
CA ARG A 16 7.39 31.23 4.36
C ARG A 16 7.72 31.46 5.84
N GLY A 17 8.20 30.44 6.55
CA GLY A 17 8.55 30.50 7.97
C GLY A 17 7.40 30.21 8.93
N ASN A 18 6.20 29.87 8.43
CA ASN A 18 5.05 29.57 9.28
C ASN A 18 5.24 28.24 10.00
N GLU A 19 4.97 28.21 11.30
CA GLU A 19 5.04 26.98 12.09
C GLU A 19 3.72 26.20 12.02
N PHE A 20 3.82 24.91 11.75
CA PHE A 20 2.67 24.01 11.70
C PHE A 20 3.04 22.63 12.24
N TRP A 21 2.04 21.91 12.73
CA TRP A 21 2.16 20.48 13.01
C TRP A 21 1.85 19.70 11.74
N ALA A 22 2.71 18.74 11.39
CA ALA A 22 2.41 17.82 10.32
C ALA A 22 1.48 16.73 10.85
N HIS A 23 0.21 16.76 10.46
CA HIS A 23 -0.77 15.74 10.80
C HIS A 23 -1.10 14.88 9.57
N ALA A 24 -1.20 13.57 9.78
CA ALA A 24 -1.81 12.67 8.80
C ALA A 24 -3.30 12.51 9.13
N PRO A 25 -4.19 12.30 8.14
CA PRO A 25 -5.62 12.06 8.38
C PRO A 25 -5.91 10.66 8.98
N TYR A 26 -4.87 9.96 9.42
CA TYR A 26 -4.91 8.63 10.00
C TYR A 26 -3.82 8.47 11.05
N ASN A 27 -3.99 7.45 11.88
CA ASN A 27 -2.99 6.95 12.81
C ASN A 27 -2.95 5.42 12.74
N PHE A 28 -2.15 4.81 13.62
CA PHE A 28 -2.02 3.37 13.71
C PHE A 28 -2.33 2.89 15.11
N VAL A 29 -3.11 1.82 15.20
CA VAL A 29 -3.12 0.97 16.38
C VAL A 29 -1.85 0.12 16.34
N PRO A 30 -0.96 0.21 17.35
CA PRO A 30 0.34 -0.46 17.31
C PRO A 30 0.22 -1.98 17.22
N LEU A 31 1.30 -2.64 16.81
CA LEU A 31 1.38 -4.10 16.84
C LEU A 31 1.22 -4.61 18.28
N PRO A 32 0.46 -5.71 18.51
CA PRO A 32 0.42 -6.33 19.83
C PRO A 32 1.79 -6.92 20.19
N GLU A 33 2.11 -7.00 21.48
CA GLU A 33 3.35 -7.65 21.92
C GLU A 33 3.31 -9.17 21.73
N LYS A 34 2.10 -9.74 21.75
CA LYS A 34 1.87 -11.18 21.64
C LYS A 34 0.51 -11.43 20.99
N VAL A 35 0.46 -12.41 20.09
CA VAL A 35 -0.79 -12.90 19.51
C VAL A 35 -1.56 -13.69 20.57
N VAL A 36 -2.84 -13.39 20.73
CA VAL A 36 -3.75 -14.21 21.55
C VAL A 36 -4.29 -15.34 20.68
N THR A 37 -3.93 -16.57 21.04
CA THR A 37 -4.25 -17.76 20.25
C THR A 37 -5.44 -18.52 20.81
N VAL A 38 -6.12 -19.20 19.89
CA VAL A 38 -7.19 -20.15 20.13
C VAL A 38 -6.64 -21.55 19.85
N ASP A 39 -6.93 -22.48 20.75
CA ASP A 39 -6.63 -23.89 20.57
C ASP A 39 -7.48 -24.45 19.41
N PRO A 40 -6.87 -24.87 18.29
CA PRO A 40 -7.59 -25.33 17.09
C PRO A 40 -8.48 -26.54 17.35
N ASP A 41 -8.07 -27.43 18.25
CA ASP A 41 -8.78 -28.68 18.58
C ASP A 41 -10.06 -28.40 19.39
N LYS A 42 -10.11 -27.23 20.05
CA LYS A 42 -11.28 -26.77 20.81
C LYS A 42 -12.21 -25.90 20.00
N ILE A 43 -11.92 -25.65 18.72
CA ILE A 43 -12.85 -24.95 17.85
C ILE A 43 -13.81 -26.02 17.31
N PRO A 44 -15.13 -25.90 17.57
CA PRO A 44 -16.08 -26.92 17.16
C PRO A 44 -16.21 -27.07 15.64
N GLY A 45 -16.37 -28.31 15.16
CA GLY A 45 -16.75 -28.60 13.77
C GLY A 45 -18.15 -28.09 13.42
N HIS A 46 -18.48 -28.05 12.12
CA HIS A 46 -19.81 -27.65 11.64
C HIS A 46 -20.89 -28.72 11.88
N ASP A 47 -20.45 -29.95 12.18
CA ASP A 47 -21.24 -31.11 12.59
C ASP A 47 -21.47 -31.18 14.11
N VAL A 48 -20.86 -30.28 14.88
CA VAL A 48 -21.03 -30.17 16.34
C VAL A 48 -22.00 -29.03 16.64
N TYR A 49 -22.87 -29.21 17.64
CA TYR A 49 -23.95 -28.26 17.96
C TYR A 49 -24.02 -27.91 19.45
N THR A 50 -22.88 -27.62 20.07
CA THR A 50 -22.76 -27.42 21.53
C THR A 50 -22.63 -25.96 21.96
N GLY A 51 -22.19 -25.07 21.07
CA GLY A 51 -22.02 -23.64 21.32
C GLY A 51 -23.23 -22.81 20.90
N TYR A 52 -23.15 -21.50 21.13
CA TYR A 52 -24.21 -20.56 20.84
C TYR A 52 -24.44 -20.42 19.34
N THR A 53 -25.69 -20.58 18.93
CA THR A 53 -26.18 -20.33 17.57
C THR A 53 -27.26 -19.27 17.65
N GLY A 54 -27.34 -18.38 16.69
CA GLY A 54 -28.36 -17.33 16.69
C GLY A 54 -28.06 -16.25 15.68
N TYR A 55 -28.60 -15.06 15.94
CA TYR A 55 -28.30 -13.89 15.14
C TYR A 55 -28.23 -12.62 15.98
N ILE A 56 -27.54 -11.61 15.45
CA ILE A 56 -27.50 -10.25 15.97
C ILE A 56 -28.22 -9.36 14.98
N ASP A 57 -29.32 -8.77 15.40
CA ASP A 57 -30.08 -7.80 14.61
C ASP A 57 -29.52 -6.40 14.85
N CYS A 58 -29.03 -5.78 13.78
CA CYS A 58 -28.23 -4.57 13.87
C CYS A 58 -28.91 -3.40 13.15
N THR A 59 -29.11 -2.31 13.87
CA THR A 59 -29.44 -1.00 13.28
C THR A 59 -28.13 -0.23 13.07
N LEU A 60 -27.93 0.29 11.86
CA LEU A 60 -26.77 1.10 11.49
C LEU A 60 -27.23 2.50 11.11
N GLU A 61 -26.71 3.52 11.78
CA GLU A 61 -26.98 4.93 11.47
C GLU A 61 -25.72 5.60 10.90
N THR A 62 -25.83 6.31 9.77
CA THR A 62 -24.74 7.11 9.24
C THR A 62 -24.52 8.36 10.09
N ARG A 63 -23.32 8.56 10.64
CA ARG A 63 -22.97 9.77 11.42
C ARG A 63 -22.28 10.84 10.57
N SER A 64 -21.82 10.45 9.39
CA SER A 64 -21.27 11.32 8.34
C SER A 64 -21.72 10.79 6.98
N PRO A 65 -21.53 11.54 5.88
CA PRO A 65 -21.80 11.02 4.55
C PRO A 65 -21.08 9.69 4.31
N LEU A 66 -21.74 8.72 3.69
CA LEU A 66 -21.20 7.39 3.46
C LEU A 66 -21.20 7.07 1.96
N TYR A 67 -20.13 6.42 1.50
CA TYR A 67 -20.04 5.95 0.12
C TYR A 67 -19.40 4.56 0.05
N THR A 68 -20.13 3.61 -0.54
CA THR A 68 -19.64 2.31 -1.02
C THR A 68 -20.03 2.19 -2.48
N ARG A 69 -19.07 1.93 -3.37
CA ARG A 69 -19.33 1.83 -4.81
C ARG A 69 -20.16 0.60 -5.17
N CYS A 70 -21.07 0.77 -6.13
CA CYS A 70 -21.81 -0.36 -6.69
C CYS A 70 -20.93 -1.27 -7.54
N ALA A 71 -21.28 -2.56 -7.60
CA ALA A 71 -20.74 -3.43 -8.63
C ALA A 71 -21.17 -2.90 -10.01
N LEU A 72 -20.30 -3.06 -11.00
CA LEU A 72 -20.64 -2.67 -12.36
C LEU A 72 -21.57 -3.72 -12.95
N ASP A 73 -22.66 -3.27 -13.56
CA ASP A 73 -23.50 -4.11 -14.40
C ASP A 73 -22.63 -4.80 -15.49
N PRO A 74 -22.88 -6.08 -15.84
CA PRO A 74 -22.06 -6.81 -16.80
C PRO A 74 -21.87 -6.11 -18.15
N ASP A 75 -22.90 -5.46 -18.69
CA ASP A 75 -22.81 -4.75 -19.98
C ASP A 75 -21.98 -3.47 -19.82
N PHE A 76 -22.16 -2.77 -18.70
CA PHE A 76 -21.32 -1.62 -18.35
C PHE A 76 -19.85 -2.04 -18.20
N PHE A 77 -19.60 -3.14 -17.48
CA PHE A 77 -18.25 -3.68 -17.28
C PHE A 77 -17.61 -4.09 -18.61
N ALA A 78 -18.32 -4.87 -19.43
CA ALA A 78 -17.81 -5.32 -20.73
C ALA A 78 -17.45 -4.15 -21.65
N ARG A 79 -18.23 -3.05 -21.59
CA ARG A 79 -17.97 -1.85 -22.38
C ARG A 79 -16.80 -1.03 -21.87
N TRP A 80 -16.64 -0.89 -20.55
CA TRP A 80 -15.78 0.14 -19.95
C TRP A 80 -14.58 -0.37 -19.13
N ALA A 81 -14.52 -1.64 -18.75
CA ALA A 81 -13.49 -2.16 -17.82
C ALA A 81 -12.06 -1.88 -18.29
N ASP A 82 -11.78 -2.06 -19.58
CA ASP A 82 -10.46 -1.81 -20.17
C ASP A 82 -10.24 -0.34 -20.60
N ASN A 83 -11.30 0.47 -20.57
CA ASN A 83 -11.32 1.84 -21.09
C ASN A 83 -11.90 2.85 -20.08
N ILE A 84 -11.59 2.69 -18.78
CA ILE A 84 -12.07 3.58 -17.71
C ILE A 84 -11.81 5.07 -18.03
N ARG A 85 -10.73 5.39 -18.74
CA ARG A 85 -10.44 6.78 -19.17
C ARG A 85 -11.46 7.33 -20.15
N GLU A 86 -11.88 6.55 -21.13
CA GLU A 86 -12.92 6.98 -22.06
C GLU A 86 -14.28 7.02 -21.35
N MET A 87 -14.55 6.09 -20.45
CA MET A 87 -15.76 6.09 -19.60
C MET A 87 -15.90 7.39 -18.81
N MET A 88 -14.81 7.88 -18.22
CA MET A 88 -14.83 9.11 -17.41
C MET A 88 -15.13 10.39 -18.23
N LYS A 89 -14.95 10.36 -19.56
CA LYS A 89 -15.30 11.46 -20.47
C LYS A 89 -16.80 11.50 -20.79
N ASP A 90 -17.48 10.37 -20.64
CA ASP A 90 -18.92 10.25 -20.88
C ASP A 90 -19.67 10.58 -19.57
N ASP A 91 -20.50 11.61 -19.62
CA ASP A 91 -21.19 12.11 -18.44
C ASP A 91 -22.18 11.09 -17.85
N ALA A 92 -22.90 10.35 -18.69
CA ALA A 92 -23.88 9.35 -18.27
C ALA A 92 -23.18 8.11 -17.69
N ALA A 93 -22.11 7.66 -18.33
CA ALA A 93 -21.32 6.54 -17.82
C ALA A 93 -20.66 6.89 -16.48
N ARG A 94 -20.17 8.12 -16.33
CA ARG A 94 -19.61 8.62 -15.07
C ARG A 94 -20.66 8.68 -13.96
N GLU A 95 -21.88 9.11 -14.28
CA GLU A 95 -23.00 9.14 -13.31
C GLU A 95 -23.38 7.73 -12.86
N GLN A 96 -23.49 6.77 -13.78
CA GLN A 96 -23.73 5.37 -13.46
C GLN A 96 -22.60 4.80 -12.59
N TYR A 97 -21.34 5.10 -12.91
CA TYR A 97 -20.17 4.67 -12.13
C TYR A 97 -20.09 5.30 -10.73
N ALA A 98 -20.68 6.48 -10.55
CA ALA A 98 -20.71 7.21 -9.28
C ALA A 98 -21.71 6.64 -8.28
N GLN A 99 -22.63 5.77 -8.72
CA GLN A 99 -23.70 5.23 -7.89
C GLN A 99 -23.17 4.51 -6.64
N PHE A 100 -23.93 4.66 -5.56
CA PHE A 100 -23.75 3.89 -4.34
C PHE A 100 -24.22 2.45 -4.57
N PHE A 101 -23.67 1.51 -3.81
CA PHE A 101 -24.05 0.10 -3.91
C PHE A 101 -25.54 -0.11 -3.69
N HIS A 102 -26.16 -0.85 -4.60
CA HIS A 102 -27.56 -1.24 -4.55
C HIS A 102 -27.68 -2.65 -5.13
N LEU A 103 -28.87 -3.24 -5.01
CA LEU A 103 -29.16 -4.53 -5.62
C LEU A 103 -29.89 -4.28 -6.94
N ASP A 104 -31.20 -4.03 -6.88
CA ASP A 104 -32.03 -3.88 -8.08
C ASP A 104 -32.42 -2.42 -8.35
N ASP A 105 -32.57 -1.60 -7.31
CA ASP A 105 -33.01 -0.19 -7.41
C ASP A 105 -31.90 0.76 -6.94
N ALA A 106 -31.39 1.57 -7.86
CA ALA A 106 -30.35 2.59 -7.60
C ALA A 106 -30.77 3.67 -6.60
N GLU A 107 -32.08 3.86 -6.37
CA GLU A 107 -32.58 4.79 -5.36
C GLU A 107 -32.72 4.14 -3.97
N GLN A 108 -32.52 2.82 -3.86
CA GLN A 108 -32.48 2.06 -2.62
C GLN A 108 -31.03 1.66 -2.28
N PRO A 109 -30.28 2.51 -1.53
CA PRO A 109 -28.92 2.19 -1.15
C PRO A 109 -28.87 0.91 -0.29
N VAL A 110 -27.83 0.12 -0.53
CA VAL A 110 -27.52 -1.08 0.23
C VAL A 110 -26.06 -1.05 0.65
N ILE A 111 -25.76 -1.40 1.89
CA ILE A 111 -24.39 -1.60 2.34
C ILE A 111 -24.05 -3.10 2.16
N PRO A 112 -23.01 -3.45 1.39
CA PRO A 112 -22.63 -4.86 1.21
C PRO A 112 -22.30 -5.55 2.54
N GLY A 113 -22.82 -6.77 2.73
CA GLY A 113 -22.48 -7.61 3.88
C GLY A 113 -20.98 -7.93 3.96
N SER A 114 -20.28 -7.96 2.82
CA SER A 114 -18.82 -8.10 2.75
C SER A 114 -18.08 -6.89 3.34
N SER A 115 -18.57 -5.67 3.13
CA SER A 115 -18.02 -4.44 3.74
C SER A 115 -18.19 -4.46 5.25
N LEU A 116 -19.37 -4.85 5.74
CA LEU A 116 -19.66 -5.00 7.16
C LEU A 116 -18.79 -6.10 7.80
N ARG A 117 -18.73 -7.27 7.17
CA ARG A 117 -17.88 -8.38 7.61
C ARG A 117 -16.41 -7.97 7.69
N GLY A 118 -15.89 -7.29 6.68
CA GLY A 118 -14.51 -6.82 6.66
C GLY A 118 -14.21 -5.82 7.77
N MET A 119 -15.12 -4.88 8.03
CA MET A 119 -15.02 -3.91 9.12
C MET A 119 -15.02 -4.58 10.50
N VAL A 120 -16.00 -5.46 10.78
CA VAL A 120 -16.09 -6.16 12.06
C VAL A 120 -14.92 -7.13 12.25
N ARG A 121 -14.51 -7.86 11.20
CA ARG A 121 -13.33 -8.74 11.25
C ARG A 121 -12.07 -7.96 11.61
N ALA A 122 -11.83 -6.81 10.99
CA ALA A 122 -10.65 -5.99 11.31
C ALA A 122 -10.64 -5.54 12.78
N LEU A 123 -11.80 -5.20 13.34
CA LEU A 123 -11.91 -4.86 14.76
C LEU A 123 -11.66 -6.06 15.67
N VAL A 124 -12.15 -7.26 15.31
CA VAL A 124 -11.85 -8.50 16.04
C VAL A 124 -10.36 -8.86 15.93
N GLU A 125 -9.73 -8.68 14.77
CA GLU A 125 -8.28 -8.86 14.59
C GLU A 125 -7.49 -7.91 15.52
N ILE A 126 -7.89 -6.64 15.62
CA ILE A 126 -7.21 -5.66 16.48
C ILE A 126 -7.48 -5.95 17.96
N ALA A 127 -8.74 -5.99 18.39
CA ALA A 127 -9.13 -6.12 19.79
C ALA A 127 -8.87 -7.51 20.37
N GLY A 128 -8.92 -8.55 19.53
CA GLY A 128 -8.58 -9.92 19.86
C GLY A 128 -7.10 -10.26 19.75
N TYR A 129 -6.22 -9.26 19.51
CA TYR A 129 -4.77 -9.46 19.42
C TYR A 129 -4.37 -10.52 18.37
N GLY A 130 -4.98 -10.42 17.19
CA GLY A 130 -4.74 -11.31 16.06
C GLY A 130 -3.38 -11.09 15.37
N LYS A 131 -3.09 -11.95 14.40
CA LYS A 131 -1.84 -11.91 13.64
C LYS A 131 -1.81 -10.73 12.67
N MET A 132 -0.61 -10.21 12.42
CA MET A 132 -0.36 -9.21 11.39
C MET A 132 0.12 -9.89 10.10
N GLN A 133 -0.84 -10.42 9.33
CA GLN A 133 -0.58 -11.23 8.13
C GLN A 133 -0.90 -10.52 6.81
N TRP A 134 -1.68 -9.45 6.84
CA TRP A 134 -2.09 -8.68 5.64
C TRP A 134 -1.05 -7.63 5.26
N VAL A 135 0.20 -8.04 5.09
CA VAL A 135 1.34 -7.17 4.77
C VAL A 135 2.11 -7.78 3.59
N THR A 136 2.41 -6.95 2.58
CA THR A 136 3.10 -7.43 1.38
C THR A 136 4.51 -7.93 1.70
N ASN A 137 4.85 -9.11 1.17
CA ASN A 137 6.21 -9.65 1.16
C ASN A 137 7.04 -9.16 -0.03
N GLU A 138 6.47 -8.33 -0.90
CA GLU A 138 7.20 -7.77 -2.04
C GLU A 138 8.01 -6.54 -1.59
N PRO A 139 9.31 -6.47 -1.91
CA PRO A 139 10.09 -5.26 -1.67
C PRO A 139 9.56 -4.07 -2.47
N LEU A 140 9.38 -2.93 -1.81
CA LEU A 140 8.95 -1.71 -2.49
C LEU A 140 10.11 -1.14 -3.33
N VAL A 141 9.79 -0.59 -4.50
CA VAL A 141 10.77 -0.01 -5.43
C VAL A 141 10.76 1.53 -5.33
N PHE A 142 11.93 2.13 -5.09
CA PHE A 142 12.05 3.55 -4.74
C PHE A 142 13.20 4.26 -5.49
N ARG A 143 13.11 5.59 -5.61
CA ARG A 143 14.19 6.45 -6.11
C ARG A 143 14.31 7.70 -5.26
N ALA A 144 15.49 7.93 -4.70
CA ALA A 144 15.76 9.00 -3.73
C ALA A 144 16.93 9.92 -4.15
N VAL A 145 17.10 10.17 -5.45
CA VAL A 145 18.24 10.93 -6.02
C VAL A 145 18.45 12.28 -5.33
N GLY A 146 17.37 13.06 -5.18
CA GLY A 146 17.39 14.40 -4.60
C GLY A 146 17.11 14.46 -3.10
N ASP A 147 16.92 13.30 -2.46
CA ASP A 147 16.63 13.20 -1.04
C ASP A 147 17.90 13.52 -0.22
N ARG A 148 17.74 14.31 0.85
CA ARG A 148 18.83 14.81 1.69
C ARG A 148 18.93 14.10 3.04
N THR A 149 18.09 13.09 3.27
CA THR A 149 18.07 12.24 4.47
C THR A 149 18.91 10.98 4.23
N SER A 150 18.98 10.14 5.27
CA SER A 150 19.55 8.78 5.25
C SER A 150 19.14 7.96 4.01
N LEU A 151 17.88 8.06 3.57
CA LEU A 151 17.39 7.33 2.40
C LEU A 151 18.11 7.72 1.11
N GLY A 152 18.34 9.03 0.92
CA GLY A 152 19.05 9.54 -0.26
C GLY A 152 20.50 9.08 -0.29
N ASP A 153 21.17 9.09 0.87
CA ASP A 153 22.54 8.61 1.01
C ASP A 153 22.63 7.10 0.76
N TYR A 154 21.70 6.32 1.31
CA TYR A 154 21.59 4.89 1.03
C TYR A 154 21.42 4.62 -0.47
N TYR A 155 20.46 5.29 -1.12
CA TYR A 155 20.22 5.14 -2.56
C TYR A 155 21.45 5.48 -3.41
N ARG A 156 22.11 6.60 -3.11
CA ARG A 156 23.30 7.05 -3.86
C ARG A 156 24.47 6.08 -3.68
N ARG A 157 24.74 5.61 -2.45
CA ARG A 157 25.85 4.67 -2.18
C ARG A 157 25.69 3.33 -2.88
N ARG A 158 24.46 2.89 -3.17
CA ARG A 158 24.22 1.67 -3.97
C ARG A 158 24.54 1.82 -5.45
N LEU A 159 24.34 3.01 -6.02
CA LEU A 159 24.55 3.26 -7.45
C LEU A 159 25.89 3.92 -7.75
N MET A 160 26.54 4.49 -6.75
CA MET A 160 27.76 5.28 -6.86
C MET A 160 28.70 4.95 -5.70
N LYS A 161 29.92 4.58 -6.03
CA LYS A 161 31.02 4.52 -5.06
C LYS A 161 31.64 5.90 -4.93
N GLU A 162 31.79 6.40 -3.70
CA GLU A 162 32.61 7.58 -3.42
C GLU A 162 34.07 7.13 -3.23
N ASP A 163 34.93 7.43 -4.19
CA ASP A 163 36.34 7.04 -4.12
C ASP A 163 37.16 8.00 -3.25
N ARG A 164 36.75 9.28 -3.22
CA ARG A 164 37.22 10.33 -2.31
C ARG A 164 36.20 11.46 -2.28
N ALA A 165 36.34 12.40 -1.34
CA ALA A 165 35.38 13.48 -1.14
C ALA A 165 34.99 14.19 -2.46
N ARG A 166 33.71 14.08 -2.85
CA ARG A 166 33.11 14.65 -4.10
C ARG A 166 33.51 13.96 -5.41
N TYR A 167 34.19 12.81 -5.38
CA TYR A 167 34.57 12.01 -6.53
C TYR A 167 33.81 10.68 -6.52
N PHE A 168 32.99 10.46 -7.54
CA PHE A 168 32.08 9.33 -7.60
C PHE A 168 32.31 8.49 -8.84
N THR A 169 32.24 7.17 -8.69
CA THR A 169 32.24 6.19 -9.77
C THR A 169 30.88 5.48 -9.81
N PRO A 170 30.13 5.56 -10.92
CA PRO A 170 28.92 4.76 -11.09
C PRO A 170 29.21 3.27 -11.02
N LEU A 171 28.36 2.53 -10.31
CA LEU A 171 28.43 1.07 -10.17
C LEU A 171 27.52 0.34 -11.17
N VAL A 172 26.65 1.08 -11.86
CA VAL A 172 25.77 0.52 -12.88
C VAL A 172 26.54 0.17 -14.15
N GLN A 173 26.14 -0.93 -14.76
CA GLN A 173 26.57 -1.34 -16.10
C GLN A 173 25.42 -1.14 -17.08
N ALA A 174 25.72 -1.30 -18.36
CA ALA A 174 24.80 -1.16 -19.47
C ALA A 174 24.86 -2.39 -20.37
N GLY A 175 23.76 -2.64 -21.08
CA GLY A 175 23.60 -3.77 -21.98
C GLY A 175 22.30 -3.64 -22.77
N TYR A 176 21.80 -4.77 -23.24
CA TYR A 176 20.62 -4.83 -24.08
C TYR A 176 19.66 -5.91 -23.59
N MET A 177 18.37 -5.59 -23.58
CA MET A 177 17.35 -6.59 -23.25
C MET A 177 17.25 -7.62 -24.38
N LEU A 178 17.23 -8.89 -24.01
CA LEU A 178 17.04 -10.03 -24.88
C LEU A 178 15.85 -10.85 -24.39
N LYS A 179 15.06 -11.37 -25.31
CA LYS A 179 13.95 -12.28 -24.99
C LYS A 179 14.21 -13.63 -25.64
N GLN A 180 14.20 -14.70 -24.85
CA GLN A 180 14.27 -16.07 -25.34
C GLN A 180 13.05 -16.84 -24.81
N GLY A 181 12.13 -17.19 -25.71
CA GLY A 181 10.83 -17.73 -25.32
C GLY A 181 10.04 -16.73 -24.45
N SER A 182 9.63 -17.18 -23.26
CA SER A 182 8.93 -16.35 -22.26
C SER A 182 9.87 -15.58 -21.33
N TYR A 183 11.17 -15.86 -21.35
CA TYR A 183 12.14 -15.35 -20.38
C TYR A 183 12.91 -14.14 -20.90
N TRP A 184 13.26 -13.24 -19.98
CA TRP A 184 14.06 -12.05 -20.24
C TRP A 184 15.49 -12.23 -19.74
N PHE A 185 16.42 -11.72 -20.53
CA PHE A 185 17.84 -11.70 -20.24
C PHE A 185 18.40 -10.31 -20.54
N ILE A 186 19.53 -9.99 -19.91
CA ILE A 186 20.36 -8.85 -20.30
C ILE A 186 21.60 -9.42 -20.98
N GLN A 187 21.84 -9.01 -22.23
CA GLN A 187 23.12 -9.16 -22.91
C GLN A 187 24.03 -8.01 -22.45
N PRO A 188 25.15 -8.27 -21.75
CA PRO A 188 26.09 -7.23 -21.39
C PRO A 188 26.63 -6.50 -22.62
N ALA A 189 26.88 -5.19 -22.50
CA ALA A 189 27.66 -4.47 -23.50
C ALA A 189 29.16 -4.71 -23.28
N LYS A 190 29.95 -4.60 -24.35
CA LYS A 190 31.42 -4.71 -24.30
C LYS A 190 31.99 -3.72 -23.30
N THR A 191 33.00 -4.16 -22.55
CA THR A 191 33.74 -3.26 -21.65
C THR A 191 34.87 -2.60 -22.43
N ILE A 192 34.78 -1.28 -22.63
CA ILE A 192 35.81 -0.47 -23.31
C ILE A 192 36.35 0.55 -22.32
N GLY A 193 37.66 0.51 -22.05
CA GLY A 193 38.30 1.41 -21.09
C GLY A 193 37.79 1.28 -19.66
N GLY A 194 37.24 0.11 -19.28
CA GLY A 194 36.75 -0.17 -17.92
C GLY A 194 35.29 0.22 -17.65
N THR A 195 34.51 0.56 -18.68
CA THR A 195 33.06 0.82 -18.58
C THR A 195 32.32 0.22 -19.77
N THR A 196 31.00 0.05 -19.65
CA THR A 196 30.13 -0.50 -20.71
C THR A 196 29.36 0.58 -21.48
N PHE A 197 29.59 1.85 -21.16
CA PHE A 197 28.95 2.99 -21.81
C PHE A 197 29.78 4.28 -21.68
N ALA A 198 29.50 5.23 -22.57
CA ALA A 198 30.05 6.58 -22.58
C ALA A 198 28.94 7.64 -22.46
N ARG A 199 29.31 8.90 -22.20
CA ARG A 199 28.37 10.04 -22.15
C ARG A 199 28.67 11.01 -23.29
N ILE A 200 27.64 11.37 -24.05
CA ILE A 200 27.75 12.27 -25.20
C ILE A 200 27.03 13.58 -24.91
N HIS A 201 27.67 14.72 -25.19
CA HIS A 201 27.03 16.04 -25.12
C HIS A 201 26.06 16.23 -26.30
N TYR A 202 24.97 16.95 -26.11
CA TYR A 202 23.97 17.14 -27.17
C TYR A 202 24.55 17.74 -28.45
N ASP A 203 25.47 18.68 -28.33
CA ASP A 203 26.10 19.35 -29.49
C ASP A 203 26.97 18.40 -30.35
N LEU A 204 27.33 17.24 -29.80
CA LEU A 204 28.09 16.21 -30.52
C LEU A 204 27.18 15.17 -31.18
N ILE A 205 25.88 15.14 -30.86
CA ILE A 205 24.97 14.14 -31.42
C ILE A 205 24.65 14.56 -32.87
N PRO A 206 24.93 13.72 -33.88
CA PRO A 206 24.54 14.00 -35.27
C PRO A 206 23.03 14.20 -35.39
N ASN A 207 22.57 14.80 -36.50
CA ASN A 207 21.12 14.90 -36.74
C ASN A 207 20.50 13.49 -36.60
N LYS A 208 19.50 13.35 -35.73
CA LYS A 208 18.87 12.04 -35.45
C LYS A 208 18.25 11.40 -36.68
N GLU A 209 17.83 12.20 -37.66
CA GLU A 209 17.32 11.72 -38.95
C GLU A 209 18.39 11.02 -39.79
N SER A 210 19.68 11.36 -39.57
CA SER A 210 20.82 10.70 -40.22
C SER A 210 21.27 9.42 -39.52
N LEU A 211 20.73 9.10 -38.34
CA LEU A 211 21.13 7.93 -37.57
C LEU A 211 20.21 6.74 -37.82
N ALA A 212 20.80 5.58 -38.11
CA ALA A 212 20.04 4.34 -38.22
C ALA A 212 19.40 3.96 -36.88
N LYS A 213 18.15 3.46 -36.93
CA LYS A 213 17.45 2.95 -35.75
C LYS A 213 18.13 1.68 -35.24
N TRP A 214 18.35 1.60 -33.93
CA TRP A 214 18.88 0.40 -33.30
C TRP A 214 17.75 -0.62 -33.08
N ARG A 215 17.77 -1.73 -33.83
CA ARG A 215 16.89 -2.91 -33.65
C ARG A 215 15.40 -2.57 -33.42
N GLY A 216 14.88 -1.56 -34.11
CA GLY A 216 13.48 -1.12 -33.99
C GLY A 216 13.14 -0.32 -32.73
N CYS A 217 14.09 -0.04 -31.84
CA CYS A 217 13.86 0.72 -30.62
C CYS A 217 13.48 2.18 -30.91
N LYS A 218 12.44 2.68 -30.24
CA LYS A 218 11.92 4.05 -30.46
C LYS A 218 12.92 5.15 -30.09
N ASN A 219 13.76 4.92 -29.09
CA ASN A 219 14.65 5.94 -28.52
C ASN A 219 16.14 5.65 -28.74
N ALA A 220 16.50 4.59 -29.47
CA ALA A 220 17.89 4.16 -29.63
C ALA A 220 18.36 4.19 -31.10
N TYR A 221 19.60 4.63 -31.30
CA TYR A 221 20.18 4.88 -32.63
C TYR A 221 21.62 4.40 -32.68
N LEU A 222 22.03 3.87 -33.83
CA LEU A 222 23.41 3.49 -34.11
C LEU A 222 24.24 4.74 -34.44
N LEU A 223 25.48 4.80 -33.94
CA LEU A 223 26.45 5.84 -34.26
C LEU A 223 27.87 5.34 -34.03
N TRP A 224 28.85 6.05 -34.59
CA TRP A 224 30.27 5.79 -34.40
C TRP A 224 30.90 6.94 -33.62
N VAL A 225 31.63 6.61 -32.55
CA VAL A 225 32.13 7.59 -31.57
C VAL A 225 33.64 7.51 -31.37
N ARG A 226 34.27 8.67 -31.24
CA ARG A 226 35.63 8.78 -30.71
C ARG A 226 35.53 8.98 -29.20
N LEU A 227 36.09 8.04 -28.45
CA LEU A 227 36.05 8.03 -26.99
C LEU A 227 37.23 8.82 -26.42
N GLY A 228 37.00 9.54 -25.34
CA GLY A 228 38.06 10.04 -24.47
C GLY A 228 38.42 9.04 -23.38
N ASP A 229 39.18 9.49 -22.38
CA ASP A 229 39.62 8.62 -21.29
C ASP A 229 38.53 8.37 -20.26
N TYR A 230 38.45 7.13 -19.77
CA TYR A 230 37.63 6.78 -18.62
C TYR A 230 38.26 7.33 -17.33
N ASN A 231 37.93 8.59 -17.03
CA ASN A 231 38.49 9.32 -15.90
C ASN A 231 37.42 10.21 -15.22
N TYR A 232 37.79 10.88 -14.14
CA TYR A 232 36.95 11.82 -13.43
C TYR A 232 36.73 13.09 -14.23
N GLN A 233 35.46 13.37 -14.54
CA GLN A 233 35.04 14.54 -15.28
C GLN A 233 34.28 15.50 -14.34
N PRO A 234 34.53 16.82 -14.41
CA PRO A 234 33.82 17.79 -13.59
C PRO A 234 32.35 17.88 -14.00
N VAL A 235 31.44 17.90 -13.02
CA VAL A 235 30.01 18.07 -13.22
C VAL A 235 29.45 19.12 -12.24
N ARG A 236 28.31 19.73 -12.59
CA ARG A 236 27.69 20.82 -11.83
C ARG A 236 28.66 22.00 -11.57
N GLY A 237 29.37 22.43 -12.61
CA GLY A 237 30.33 23.54 -12.51
C GLY A 237 31.55 23.21 -11.65
N GLY A 238 32.00 21.94 -11.63
CA GLY A 238 33.15 21.50 -10.83
C GLY A 238 32.85 21.17 -9.37
N PHE A 239 31.58 21.29 -8.94
CA PHE A 239 31.19 20.94 -7.57
C PHE A 239 31.37 19.44 -7.28
N LEU A 240 31.16 18.56 -8.27
CA LEU A 240 31.37 17.11 -8.15
C LEU A 240 32.21 16.62 -9.33
N HIS A 241 32.86 15.48 -9.15
CA HIS A 241 33.59 14.78 -10.19
C HIS A 241 32.99 13.39 -10.37
N LEU A 242 32.59 13.05 -11.59
CA LEU A 242 32.00 11.75 -11.92
C LEU A 242 32.93 11.01 -12.87
N LYS A 243 33.29 9.76 -12.54
CA LYS A 243 34.08 8.91 -13.43
C LYS A 243 33.22 8.41 -14.59
N TYR A 244 33.54 8.83 -15.81
CA TYR A 244 32.89 8.33 -17.03
C TYR A 244 33.74 8.62 -18.26
N THR A 245 33.52 7.85 -19.33
CA THR A 245 34.12 8.06 -20.65
C THR A 245 33.33 9.13 -21.40
N PRO A 246 33.91 10.31 -21.72
CA PRO A 246 33.24 11.27 -22.59
C PRO A 246 33.33 10.82 -24.05
N VAL A 247 32.29 11.09 -24.83
CA VAL A 247 32.40 11.08 -26.29
C VAL A 247 33.00 12.42 -26.72
N LEU A 248 34.08 12.38 -27.49
CA LEU A 248 34.78 13.56 -28.02
C LEU A 248 34.20 13.98 -29.37
N GLU A 249 33.77 13.00 -30.17
CA GLU A 249 33.25 13.19 -31.52
C GLU A 249 32.32 12.03 -31.88
N ALA A 250 31.31 12.29 -32.71
CA ALA A 250 30.42 11.27 -33.23
C ALA A 250 30.13 11.45 -34.72
N ARG A 251 29.86 10.32 -35.40
CA ARG A 251 29.56 10.23 -36.82
C ARG A 251 28.35 9.31 -37.04
N PRO A 252 27.53 9.58 -38.08
CA PRO A 252 26.36 8.76 -38.40
C PRO A 252 26.72 7.44 -39.08
N GLU A 253 27.94 7.30 -39.59
CA GLU A 253 28.40 6.16 -40.39
C GLU A 253 29.76 5.62 -39.91
N ALA A 254 30.05 4.38 -40.29
CA ALA A 254 31.30 3.70 -39.96
C ALA A 254 32.51 4.50 -40.46
N THR A 255 33.32 4.95 -39.52
CA THR A 255 34.48 5.80 -39.79
C THR A 255 35.73 5.17 -39.16
N PRO A 256 36.86 5.03 -39.89
CA PRO A 256 38.10 4.53 -39.31
C PRO A 256 38.52 5.30 -38.06
N GLY A 257 38.86 4.58 -36.99
CA GLY A 257 39.23 5.18 -35.70
C GLY A 257 38.06 5.59 -34.80
N PHE A 258 36.82 5.31 -35.21
CA PHE A 258 35.63 5.48 -34.36
C PHE A 258 35.10 4.11 -33.94
N GLN A 259 34.63 4.03 -32.70
CA GLN A 259 34.02 2.85 -32.12
C GLN A 259 32.52 2.87 -32.37
N GLU A 260 31.95 1.73 -32.76
CA GLU A 260 30.50 1.56 -32.82
C GLU A 260 29.88 1.75 -31.42
N GLY A 261 28.69 2.34 -31.36
CA GLY A 261 27.92 2.44 -30.13
C GLY A 261 26.43 2.68 -30.41
N VAL A 262 25.63 2.66 -29.35
CA VAL A 262 24.18 2.86 -29.42
C VAL A 262 23.78 4.03 -28.55
N LEU A 263 23.34 5.12 -29.17
CA LEU A 263 22.81 6.30 -28.51
C LEU A 263 21.45 5.94 -27.90
N ALA A 264 21.37 5.94 -26.57
CA ALA A 264 20.13 5.74 -25.83
C ALA A 264 19.58 7.10 -25.34
N CYS A 265 18.52 7.59 -25.99
CA CYS A 265 17.90 8.86 -25.61
C CYS A 265 17.01 8.69 -24.37
N SER A 266 17.25 9.46 -23.31
CA SER A 266 16.54 9.34 -22.03
C SER A 266 15.41 10.36 -21.79
N GLY A 267 14.91 10.97 -22.86
CA GLY A 267 13.82 11.96 -22.82
C GLY A 267 14.29 13.39 -22.49
N LYS A 268 13.37 14.36 -22.67
CA LYS A 268 13.64 15.79 -22.46
C LYS A 268 13.57 16.14 -20.97
N MET A 269 14.57 16.88 -20.48
CA MET A 269 14.58 17.41 -19.11
C MET A 269 15.31 18.74 -19.06
N LYS A 270 14.80 19.70 -18.29
CA LYS A 270 15.39 21.04 -18.14
C LYS A 270 16.83 20.93 -17.62
N LYS A 271 17.78 21.62 -18.25
CA LYS A 271 19.23 21.61 -17.94
C LYS A 271 19.94 20.26 -18.14
N LYS A 272 19.29 19.26 -18.73
CA LYS A 272 20.02 18.08 -19.23
C LYS A 272 20.91 18.52 -20.39
N GLN A 273 22.11 17.97 -20.47
CA GLN A 273 23.12 18.33 -21.49
C GLN A 273 23.72 17.12 -22.20
N ARG A 274 23.45 15.91 -21.71
CA ARG A 274 24.13 14.69 -22.16
C ARG A 274 23.17 13.53 -22.27
N GLU A 275 23.43 12.65 -23.22
CA GLU A 275 22.83 11.32 -23.37
C GLU A 275 23.89 10.23 -23.13
N ILE A 276 23.48 8.97 -23.27
CA ILE A 276 24.34 7.81 -23.09
C ILE A 276 24.56 7.14 -24.44
N VAL A 277 25.80 6.70 -24.68
CA VAL A 277 26.16 5.77 -25.74
C VAL A 277 26.53 4.45 -25.08
N VAL A 278 25.69 3.44 -25.25
CA VAL A 278 25.97 2.07 -24.78
C VAL A 278 26.87 1.38 -25.80
N PHE A 279 27.91 0.69 -25.36
CA PHE A 279 28.82 0.00 -26.27
C PHE A 279 28.17 -1.25 -26.87
N PRO A 280 28.68 -1.78 -28.00
CA PRO A 280 28.06 -2.90 -28.69
C PRO A 280 27.85 -4.12 -27.78
N PRO A 281 26.86 -4.99 -28.05
CA PRO A 281 26.66 -6.20 -27.26
C PRO A 281 27.93 -7.05 -27.24
N ASP A 282 28.24 -7.61 -26.07
CA ASP A 282 29.32 -8.56 -25.91
C ASP A 282 28.78 -9.98 -26.12
N GLU A 283 28.87 -10.46 -27.36
CA GLU A 283 28.39 -11.80 -27.75
C GLU A 283 29.15 -12.94 -27.04
N SER A 284 30.29 -12.65 -26.39
CA SER A 284 31.05 -13.62 -25.61
C SER A 284 30.66 -13.66 -24.13
N ALA A 285 29.95 -12.64 -23.64
CA ALA A 285 29.53 -12.54 -22.26
C ALA A 285 28.30 -13.43 -21.98
N ALA A 286 28.29 -14.04 -20.80
CA ALA A 286 27.13 -14.80 -20.34
C ALA A 286 25.88 -13.90 -20.21
N LEU A 287 24.74 -14.42 -20.64
CA LEU A 287 23.45 -13.76 -20.47
C LEU A 287 23.11 -13.67 -18.98
N ILE A 288 22.68 -12.50 -18.54
CA ILE A 288 22.23 -12.28 -17.17
C ILE A 288 20.71 -12.54 -17.13
N PRO A 289 20.22 -13.59 -16.44
CA PRO A 289 18.80 -13.87 -16.36
C PRO A 289 18.07 -12.79 -15.54
N VAL A 290 16.90 -12.39 -16.01
CA VAL A 290 16.00 -11.49 -15.28
C VAL A 290 14.83 -12.31 -14.76
N SER A 291 14.73 -12.45 -13.44
CA SER A 291 13.66 -13.22 -12.82
C SER A 291 12.28 -12.58 -13.03
N ASP A 292 11.23 -13.39 -12.98
CA ASP A 292 9.85 -12.93 -13.14
C ASP A 292 9.46 -11.89 -12.07
N ASP A 293 10.03 -11.98 -10.87
CA ASP A 293 9.83 -10.99 -9.80
C ASP A 293 10.43 -9.62 -10.18
N LEU A 294 11.64 -9.59 -10.76
CA LEU A 294 12.25 -8.35 -11.23
C LEU A 294 11.49 -7.78 -12.43
N VAL A 295 10.99 -8.63 -13.33
CA VAL A 295 10.12 -8.23 -14.45
C VAL A 295 8.82 -7.61 -13.91
N ARG A 296 8.14 -8.27 -12.96
CA ARG A 296 6.92 -7.76 -12.31
C ARG A 296 7.17 -6.43 -11.61
N ALA A 297 8.23 -6.35 -10.79
CA ALA A 297 8.63 -5.13 -10.10
C ALA A 297 8.96 -3.99 -11.07
N TYR A 298 9.60 -4.29 -12.22
CA TYR A 298 9.88 -3.30 -13.26
C TYR A 298 8.59 -2.81 -13.95
N ARG A 299 7.66 -3.69 -14.31
CA ARG A 299 6.40 -3.32 -14.96
C ARG A 299 5.54 -2.40 -14.07
N ASN A 300 5.52 -2.66 -12.77
CA ASN A 300 4.74 -1.90 -11.79
C ASN A 300 5.19 -0.42 -11.62
N GLN A 301 6.35 -0.03 -12.16
CA GLN A 301 6.91 1.31 -12.01
C GLN A 301 7.04 2.10 -13.33
N ILE A 302 6.65 1.52 -14.47
CA ILE A 302 6.78 2.17 -15.79
C ILE A 302 5.90 3.42 -15.81
N THR A 303 6.51 4.59 -16.01
CA THR A 303 5.77 5.85 -16.06
C THR A 303 5.16 6.10 -17.44
N LYS A 304 4.17 7.01 -17.53
CA LYS A 304 3.55 7.43 -18.80
C LYS A 304 4.60 7.92 -19.80
N GLU A 305 5.57 8.68 -19.33
CA GLU A 305 6.67 9.21 -20.15
C GLU A 305 7.57 8.10 -20.66
N GLN A 306 7.84 7.06 -19.84
CA GLN A 306 8.58 5.89 -20.29
C GLN A 306 7.80 5.09 -21.34
N ARG A 307 6.49 4.93 -21.18
CA ARG A 307 5.64 4.27 -22.20
C ARG A 307 5.69 5.01 -23.53
N GLN A 308 5.58 6.33 -23.49
CA GLN A 308 5.68 7.16 -24.70
C GLN A 308 7.07 7.06 -25.35
N LEU A 309 8.13 7.06 -24.56
CA LEU A 309 9.51 7.06 -25.04
C LEU A 309 9.98 5.69 -25.56
N LEU A 310 9.60 4.61 -24.88
CA LEU A 310 10.16 3.26 -25.08
C LEU A 310 9.13 2.28 -25.66
N GLY A 311 7.83 2.51 -25.44
CA GLY A 311 6.76 1.53 -25.66
C GLY A 311 6.16 1.02 -24.34
N ASP A 312 5.03 0.32 -24.41
CA ASP A 312 4.23 -0.04 -23.22
C ASP A 312 4.97 -0.91 -22.20
N GLU A 313 5.88 -1.75 -22.69
CA GLU A 313 6.73 -2.62 -21.85
C GLU A 313 8.01 -1.93 -21.36
N GLY A 314 8.18 -0.63 -21.62
CA GLY A 314 9.34 0.13 -21.15
C GLY A 314 10.65 -0.41 -21.73
N VAL A 315 11.58 -0.83 -20.88
CA VAL A 315 12.84 -1.45 -21.35
C VAL A 315 12.66 -2.89 -21.81
N LEU A 316 11.58 -3.58 -21.43
CA LEU A 316 11.32 -4.99 -21.76
C LEU A 316 10.88 -5.13 -23.24
N ASN A 317 11.76 -4.71 -24.14
CA ASN A 317 11.66 -4.81 -25.59
C ASN A 317 12.98 -5.39 -26.12
N PRO A 318 12.98 -6.37 -27.03
CA PRO A 318 14.23 -6.96 -27.53
C PRO A 318 15.15 -5.89 -28.16
N GLY A 319 16.44 -5.95 -27.86
CA GLY A 319 17.44 -4.99 -28.32
C GLY A 319 17.46 -3.65 -27.57
N GLN A 320 16.53 -3.39 -26.65
CA GLN A 320 16.45 -2.12 -25.95
C GLN A 320 17.64 -1.89 -25.01
N PRO A 321 18.36 -0.76 -25.12
CA PRO A 321 19.40 -0.41 -24.17
C PRO A 321 18.86 -0.30 -22.73
N VAL A 322 19.58 -0.91 -21.80
CA VAL A 322 19.21 -1.01 -20.39
C VAL A 322 20.42 -0.79 -19.48
N PHE A 323 20.21 -0.17 -18.33
CA PHE A 323 21.18 -0.13 -17.24
C PHE A 323 20.79 -1.16 -16.19
N TYR A 324 21.79 -1.77 -15.56
CA TYR A 324 21.59 -2.74 -14.51
C TYR A 324 22.66 -2.60 -13.42
N LEU A 325 22.34 -3.11 -12.24
CA LEU A 325 23.24 -3.16 -11.09
C LEU A 325 23.45 -4.63 -10.71
N MET A 326 24.71 -5.02 -10.60
CA MET A 326 25.12 -6.33 -10.08
C MET A 326 25.69 -6.14 -8.67
N GLU A 327 25.31 -7.03 -7.75
CA GLU A 327 25.93 -7.16 -6.42
C GLU A 327 26.17 -8.65 -6.18
N ASN A 328 27.39 -9.05 -5.82
CA ASN A 328 27.78 -10.46 -5.59
C ASN A 328 27.35 -11.39 -6.74
N ASP A 329 27.63 -10.99 -7.99
CA ASP A 329 27.27 -11.71 -9.22
C ASP A 329 25.77 -11.96 -9.43
N GLN A 330 24.92 -11.25 -8.69
CA GLN A 330 23.47 -11.29 -8.84
C GLN A 330 22.92 -9.98 -9.37
N LEU A 331 21.94 -10.09 -10.28
CA LEU A 331 21.20 -8.93 -10.78
C LEU A 331 20.33 -8.37 -9.66
N VAL A 332 20.67 -7.17 -9.18
CA VAL A 332 19.87 -6.46 -8.19
C VAL A 332 18.60 -5.92 -8.83
N PHE A 333 18.77 -5.16 -9.91
CA PHE A 333 17.68 -4.53 -10.64
C PHE A 333 18.17 -3.89 -11.94
N PHE A 334 17.22 -3.42 -12.76
CA PHE A 334 17.50 -2.80 -14.05
C PHE A 334 16.52 -1.66 -14.38
N GLY A 335 16.91 -0.81 -15.32
CA GLY A 335 16.05 0.28 -15.79
C GLY A 335 16.61 1.11 -16.93
N HIS A 336 15.81 2.07 -17.38
CA HIS A 336 16.09 2.85 -18.58
C HIS A 336 17.24 3.86 -18.42
N THR A 337 17.47 4.38 -17.22
CA THR A 337 18.48 5.42 -16.94
C THR A 337 19.36 5.00 -15.78
N MET A 338 20.63 5.40 -15.76
CA MET A 338 21.60 5.08 -14.68
C MET A 338 21.06 5.22 -13.25
N LEU A 339 20.21 6.22 -12.99
CA LEU A 339 19.59 6.45 -11.68
C LEU A 339 18.15 5.91 -11.65
N PHE A 340 17.99 4.62 -11.99
CA PHE A 340 16.72 3.92 -11.95
C PHE A 340 16.27 3.66 -10.50
N ARG A 341 14.99 3.33 -10.30
CA ARG A 341 14.49 2.99 -8.95
C ARG A 341 15.04 1.62 -8.53
N LEU A 342 15.39 1.46 -7.26
CA LEU A 342 15.88 0.21 -6.70
C LEU A 342 14.84 -0.43 -5.79
N PRO A 343 14.76 -1.76 -5.70
CA PRO A 343 14.05 -2.41 -4.60
C PRO A 343 14.76 -2.12 -3.27
N TYR A 344 13.99 -1.96 -2.19
CA TYR A 344 14.54 -2.07 -0.84
C TYR A 344 15.06 -3.48 -0.58
N GLN A 345 16.00 -3.61 0.37
CA GLN A 345 16.53 -4.92 0.77
C GLN A 345 15.52 -5.75 1.56
N ARG A 346 14.61 -5.11 2.28
CA ARG A 346 13.56 -5.76 3.08
C ARG A 346 12.18 -5.36 2.56
N SER A 347 11.25 -6.30 2.59
CA SER A 347 9.84 -6.07 2.37
C SER A 347 9.18 -5.43 3.61
N PRO A 348 7.96 -4.87 3.49
CA PRO A 348 7.18 -4.50 4.66
C PRO A 348 6.91 -5.69 5.62
N LEU A 349 6.77 -6.92 5.12
CA LEU A 349 6.56 -8.12 5.94
C LEU A 349 7.79 -8.48 6.78
N ASP A 350 9.00 -8.24 6.28
CA ASP A 350 10.25 -8.45 7.03
C ASP A 350 10.34 -7.55 8.28
N LEU A 351 9.57 -6.46 8.31
CA LEU A 351 9.45 -5.54 9.44
C LEU A 351 8.26 -5.84 10.36
N VAL A 352 7.62 -6.99 10.16
CA VAL A 352 6.65 -7.58 11.10
C VAL A 352 7.39 -8.62 11.95
N PRO A 353 7.43 -8.46 13.29
CA PRO A 353 8.03 -9.46 14.17
C PRO A 353 7.48 -10.86 13.90
N GLU A 354 8.36 -11.85 13.76
CA GLU A 354 8.00 -13.22 13.35
C GLU A 354 6.90 -13.83 14.25
N LYS A 355 6.97 -13.59 15.56
CA LYS A 355 5.96 -14.02 16.55
C LYS A 355 4.53 -13.54 16.24
N LEU A 356 4.37 -12.47 15.45
CA LEU A 356 3.07 -11.88 15.11
C LEU A 356 2.52 -12.34 13.75
N ARG A 357 3.28 -13.17 13.02
CA ARG A 357 2.90 -13.68 11.70
C ARG A 357 3.08 -15.19 11.56
N ARG A 358 3.14 -15.92 12.69
CA ARG A 358 3.31 -17.37 12.69
C ARG A 358 2.07 -18.08 12.14
N ILE A 359 2.30 -18.90 11.13
CA ILE A 359 1.25 -19.61 10.39
C ILE A 359 0.67 -20.77 11.21
N ASP A 360 1.46 -21.42 12.06
CA ASP A 360 1.06 -22.58 12.87
C ASP A 360 0.00 -22.30 13.94
N SER A 361 -0.18 -21.03 14.31
CA SER A 361 -1.16 -20.61 15.31
C SER A 361 -2.48 -20.13 14.69
N VAL A 362 -3.58 -20.37 15.39
CA VAL A 362 -4.91 -19.85 15.04
C VAL A 362 -5.25 -18.69 15.99
N ASP A 363 -5.56 -17.52 15.42
CA ASP A 363 -6.07 -16.39 16.19
C ASP A 363 -7.60 -16.37 16.26
N LEU A 364 -8.16 -15.46 17.08
CA LEU A 364 -9.60 -15.37 17.29
C LEU A 364 -10.38 -15.02 16.01
N ALA A 365 -9.83 -14.14 15.17
CA ALA A 365 -10.48 -13.74 13.93
C ALA A 365 -10.49 -14.91 12.92
N GLU A 366 -9.40 -15.65 12.80
CA GLU A 366 -9.36 -16.89 12.01
C GLU A 366 -10.35 -17.94 12.52
N ALA A 367 -10.43 -18.14 13.84
CA ALA A 367 -11.35 -19.11 14.45
C ALA A 367 -12.82 -18.81 14.14
N MET A 368 -13.20 -17.53 14.06
CA MET A 368 -14.59 -17.10 13.85
C MET A 368 -14.93 -16.91 12.36
N PHE A 369 -14.05 -16.26 11.60
CA PHE A 369 -14.31 -15.85 10.21
C PHE A 369 -13.76 -16.84 9.17
N GLY A 370 -13.02 -17.86 9.61
CA GLY A 370 -12.38 -18.85 8.76
C GLY A 370 -11.02 -18.41 8.20
N PHE A 371 -10.29 -19.38 7.68
CA PHE A 371 -8.99 -19.21 7.05
C PHE A 371 -8.72 -20.30 6.00
N VAL A 372 -7.85 -19.99 5.05
CA VAL A 372 -7.30 -20.94 4.08
C VAL A 372 -5.79 -21.01 4.26
N PRO A 373 -5.16 -22.18 4.08
CA PRO A 373 -3.71 -22.32 4.13
C PRO A 373 -3.05 -21.45 3.06
N GLN A 374 -2.05 -20.65 3.43
CA GLN A 374 -1.47 -19.63 2.53
C GLN A 374 -0.20 -20.09 1.81
N GLU A 375 0.49 -21.12 2.32
CA GLU A 375 1.77 -21.59 1.79
C GLU A 375 1.79 -23.11 1.63
N LYS A 376 2.66 -23.62 0.75
CA LYS A 376 2.89 -25.09 0.61
C LYS A 376 3.27 -25.76 1.93
N ASN A 377 3.87 -25.00 2.86
CA ASN A 377 4.32 -25.49 4.15
C ASN A 377 3.26 -25.32 5.26
N ASP A 378 2.13 -24.65 4.98
CA ASP A 378 1.02 -24.55 5.93
C ASP A 378 0.25 -25.87 5.96
N ARG A 379 0.47 -26.66 7.00
CA ARG A 379 -0.13 -27.99 7.19
C ARG A 379 -1.54 -27.94 7.80
N ARG A 380 -2.05 -26.75 8.12
CA ARG A 380 -3.39 -26.61 8.69
C ARG A 380 -4.44 -27.00 7.64
N GLN A 381 -5.54 -27.59 8.08
CA GLN A 381 -6.70 -27.77 7.22
C GLN A 381 -7.46 -26.45 7.07
N ALA A 382 -7.92 -26.16 5.86
CA ALA A 382 -8.78 -25.00 5.62
C ALA A 382 -10.04 -25.09 6.48
N ARG A 383 -10.50 -23.94 6.97
CA ARG A 383 -11.66 -23.87 7.85
C ARG A 383 -12.63 -22.78 7.41
N ALA A 384 -13.89 -23.14 7.23
CA ALA A 384 -14.95 -22.20 6.94
C ALA A 384 -15.27 -21.31 8.16
N GLY A 385 -15.77 -20.10 7.89
CA GLY A 385 -16.23 -19.19 8.93
C GLY A 385 -17.56 -19.65 9.55
N ARG A 386 -17.80 -19.23 10.78
CA ARG A 386 -19.02 -19.48 11.55
C ARG A 386 -19.87 -18.22 11.76
N VAL A 387 -19.56 -17.14 11.02
CA VAL A 387 -20.21 -15.82 11.12
C VAL A 387 -20.53 -15.32 9.72
N PHE A 388 -21.80 -14.94 9.51
CA PHE A 388 -22.37 -14.62 8.21
C PHE A 388 -23.12 -13.29 8.29
N PHE A 389 -22.85 -12.38 7.35
CA PHE A 389 -23.43 -11.04 7.33
C PHE A 389 -24.42 -10.92 6.18
N THR A 390 -25.62 -10.43 6.45
CA THR A 390 -26.50 -9.95 5.39
C THR A 390 -26.03 -8.57 4.89
N ASN A 391 -26.57 -8.15 3.75
CA ASN A 391 -26.51 -6.76 3.36
C ASN A 391 -27.29 -5.88 4.35
N ALA A 392 -26.90 -4.62 4.50
CA ALA A 392 -27.72 -3.63 5.20
C ALA A 392 -28.63 -2.93 4.22
N CYS A 393 -29.93 -3.13 4.40
CA CYS A 393 -30.97 -2.50 3.60
C CYS A 393 -31.44 -1.21 4.28
N LEU A 394 -31.84 -0.22 3.49
CA LEU A 394 -32.42 1.02 3.99
C LEU A 394 -33.67 0.72 4.83
N GLU A 395 -33.77 1.31 6.03
CA GLU A 395 -35.00 1.23 6.83
C GLU A 395 -36.15 1.99 6.12
N PRO A 396 -37.39 1.48 6.14
CA PRO A 396 -38.53 2.13 5.47
C PRO A 396 -38.79 3.56 5.94
N ASN A 397 -39.54 4.32 5.15
CA ASN A 397 -40.02 5.68 5.45
C ASN A 397 -38.93 6.77 5.57
N GLN A 398 -37.76 6.56 4.98
CA GLN A 398 -36.73 7.59 4.84
C GLN A 398 -36.74 8.18 3.42
N THR A 399 -36.83 9.51 3.30
CA THR A 399 -36.83 10.20 2.00
C THR A 399 -35.64 11.13 1.86
N GLY A 400 -35.22 11.39 0.62
CA GLY A 400 -34.13 12.33 0.33
C GLY A 400 -32.78 11.92 0.93
N VAL A 401 -32.47 10.62 0.94
CA VAL A 401 -31.27 10.05 1.58
C VAL A 401 -29.95 10.40 0.89
N TRP A 402 -30.01 10.92 -0.34
CA TRP A 402 -28.85 11.19 -1.19
C TRP A 402 -28.29 12.60 -1.05
N LEU A 403 -26.96 12.70 -1.08
CA LEU A 403 -26.28 13.95 -1.46
C LEU A 403 -26.14 14.01 -2.98
N SER A 404 -25.96 15.24 -3.50
CA SER A 404 -25.64 15.44 -4.90
C SER A 404 -24.32 14.76 -5.27
N GLN A 405 -24.20 14.33 -6.53
CA GLN A 405 -22.95 13.82 -7.07
C GLN A 405 -21.83 14.85 -6.87
N VAL A 406 -20.65 14.37 -6.47
CA VAL A 406 -19.46 15.18 -6.26
C VAL A 406 -18.24 14.51 -6.86
N THR A 407 -17.29 15.33 -7.29
CA THR A 407 -15.92 14.91 -7.62
C THR A 407 -15.06 15.22 -6.40
N PRO A 408 -14.55 14.21 -5.67
CA PRO A 408 -13.79 14.46 -4.46
C PRO A 408 -12.34 14.85 -4.75
N GLU A 409 -11.70 15.56 -3.81
CA GLU A 409 -10.26 15.89 -3.86
C GLU A 409 -9.39 14.62 -3.95
N ILE A 410 -8.28 14.69 -4.72
CA ILE A 410 -7.32 13.57 -4.83
C ILE A 410 -6.39 13.53 -3.61
N LEU A 411 -6.57 12.53 -2.75
CA LEU A 411 -5.71 12.32 -1.58
C LEU A 411 -4.44 11.49 -1.87
N SER A 412 -4.29 10.99 -3.10
CA SER A 412 -3.15 10.17 -3.58
C SER A 412 -2.86 8.89 -2.78
N GLY A 413 -2.23 7.91 -3.42
CA GLY A 413 -1.71 6.71 -2.75
C GLY A 413 -0.36 6.96 -2.06
N PRO A 414 0.00 6.18 -1.03
CA PRO A 414 1.31 6.28 -0.39
C PRO A 414 2.44 5.99 -1.38
N LYS A 415 3.56 6.72 -1.26
CA LYS A 415 4.77 6.45 -2.04
C LYS A 415 5.75 5.60 -1.21
N PRO A 416 6.57 4.74 -1.86
CA PRO A 416 7.62 3.97 -1.16
C PRO A 416 8.66 4.82 -0.39
N THR A 417 8.77 6.10 -0.73
CA THR A 417 9.64 7.08 -0.05
C THR A 417 8.97 7.76 1.14
N THR A 418 7.70 7.44 1.45
CA THR A 418 6.93 7.97 2.59
C THR A 418 6.97 7.01 3.79
N PHE A 419 8.06 6.26 3.92
CA PHE A 419 8.25 5.21 4.92
C PHE A 419 8.09 5.71 6.37
N GLN A 420 8.43 6.98 6.65
CA GLN A 420 8.36 7.60 7.96
C GLN A 420 6.94 7.64 8.55
N HIS A 421 5.90 7.52 7.71
CA HIS A 421 4.51 7.43 8.19
C HIS A 421 4.11 6.01 8.58
N TYR A 422 4.80 4.99 8.07
CA TYR A 422 4.41 3.58 8.14
C TYR A 422 5.34 2.73 9.01
N LEU A 423 6.55 3.21 9.29
CA LEU A 423 7.53 2.58 10.16
C LEU A 423 7.68 3.34 11.48
N THR A 424 7.96 2.62 12.56
CA THR A 424 8.35 3.24 13.83
C THR A 424 9.66 4.01 13.65
N GLN A 425 9.77 5.17 14.28
CA GLN A 425 10.97 6.04 14.22
C GLN A 425 11.49 6.23 15.64
N GLN A 426 12.81 6.33 15.79
CA GLN A 426 13.51 6.46 17.07
C GLN A 426 13.73 7.94 17.43
N GLU A 427 13.75 8.28 18.73
CA GLU A 427 14.12 9.63 19.17
C GLU A 427 15.62 9.73 19.55
N PRO A 428 16.29 10.84 19.21
CA PRO A 428 15.83 11.93 18.34
C PRO A 428 16.00 11.61 16.85
N ASP A 429 15.02 12.00 16.03
CA ASP A 429 15.12 11.90 14.56
C ASP A 429 16.31 12.72 14.01
N GLU A 430 16.70 13.80 14.69
CA GLU A 430 17.81 14.67 14.31
C GLU A 430 19.08 14.34 15.11
N VAL A 431 20.15 14.01 14.40
CA VAL A 431 21.48 13.73 14.97
C VAL A 431 22.50 14.75 14.48
N ASP A 432 23.54 15.04 15.28
CA ASP A 432 24.68 15.83 14.79
C ASP A 432 25.36 15.07 13.64
N SER A 433 25.37 15.66 12.44
CA SER A 433 26.01 15.06 11.27
C SER A 433 27.55 15.03 11.34
N GLY A 434 28.13 15.56 12.42
CA GLY A 434 29.57 15.80 12.56
C GLY A 434 30.08 16.97 11.71
N LYS A 435 29.20 17.60 10.91
CA LYS A 435 29.52 18.77 10.10
C LYS A 435 29.19 20.03 10.89
N ARG A 436 29.86 21.13 10.55
CA ARG A 436 29.56 22.46 11.09
C ARG A 436 29.03 23.37 10.00
N ASP A 437 28.12 24.26 10.35
CA ASP A 437 27.69 25.34 9.47
C ASP A 437 28.77 26.42 9.37
N ARG A 438 28.54 27.47 8.57
CA ARG A 438 29.50 28.58 8.41
C ARG A 438 29.74 29.37 9.70
N LYS A 439 28.89 29.23 10.71
CA LYS A 439 28.99 29.88 12.03
C LYS A 439 29.57 28.94 13.09
N GLY A 440 30.00 27.74 12.72
CA GLY A 440 30.56 26.75 13.64
C GLY A 440 29.52 25.93 14.41
N ASN A 441 28.23 26.06 14.12
CA ASN A 441 27.19 25.28 14.80
C ASN A 441 27.12 23.86 14.25
N PRO A 442 26.80 22.84 15.07
CA PRO A 442 26.47 21.50 14.62
C PRO A 442 25.39 21.54 13.54
N LYS A 443 25.68 20.90 12.40
CA LYS A 443 24.68 20.69 11.37
C LYS A 443 23.90 19.43 11.72
N MET A 444 22.64 19.60 12.10
CA MET A 444 21.75 18.48 12.35
C MET A 444 21.36 17.77 11.04
N GLU A 445 21.22 16.45 11.10
CA GLU A 445 20.75 15.61 10.01
C GLU A 445 19.62 14.71 10.50
N LEU A 446 18.57 14.61 9.67
CA LEU A 446 17.42 13.77 9.94
C LEU A 446 17.75 12.32 9.55
N ARG A 447 17.93 11.46 10.54
CA ARG A 447 18.24 10.04 10.37
C ARG A 447 16.97 9.21 10.57
N LEU A 448 16.15 9.18 9.52
CA LEU A 448 14.91 8.40 9.53
C LEU A 448 15.16 6.93 9.19
N ASP A 449 14.39 6.05 9.83
CA ASP A 449 14.43 4.61 9.59
C ASP A 449 13.55 4.20 8.42
N HIS A 450 14.17 3.56 7.43
CA HIS A 450 13.51 3.08 6.21
C HIS A 450 13.60 1.56 6.07
N TYR A 451 12.98 1.01 5.02
CA TYR A 451 12.98 -0.43 4.71
C TYR A 451 14.38 -1.04 4.42
N ALA A 452 15.45 -0.26 4.53
CA ALA A 452 16.83 -0.73 4.42
C ALA A 452 17.74 -0.22 5.55
N SER A 453 17.19 0.36 6.63
CA SER A 453 17.95 0.55 7.87
C SER A 453 18.45 -0.82 8.37
N PRO A 454 19.71 -0.95 8.83
CA PRO A 454 20.23 -2.26 9.22
C PRO A 454 19.51 -2.78 10.48
N PRO A 455 19.17 -4.08 10.54
CA PRO A 455 18.89 -4.73 11.82
C PRO A 455 20.16 -4.65 12.72
N PRO A 456 20.05 -4.45 14.03
CA PRO A 456 18.84 -4.34 14.86
C PRO A 456 18.57 -2.90 15.31
N HIS A 457 18.65 -1.89 14.43
CA HIS A 457 17.90 -0.68 14.75
C HIS A 457 16.41 -1.05 14.71
N GLU A 458 15.81 -1.01 15.90
CA GLU A 458 14.45 -1.42 16.23
C GLU A 458 13.42 -0.58 15.44
N THR A 459 13.17 -0.93 14.18
CA THR A 459 12.02 -0.42 13.43
C THR A 459 11.12 -1.57 12.99
N THR A 460 9.82 -1.37 13.17
CA THR A 460 8.77 -2.27 12.69
C THR A 460 7.74 -1.46 11.93
N ILE A 461 6.84 -2.14 11.23
CA ILE A 461 5.63 -1.45 10.79
C ILE A 461 4.84 -0.92 12.00
N ARG A 462 4.11 0.18 11.81
CA ARG A 462 3.37 0.84 12.90
C ARG A 462 2.11 0.10 13.35
N GLY A 463 1.64 -0.91 12.64
CA GLY A 463 0.45 -1.70 12.99
C GLY A 463 -0.75 -1.45 12.06
N HIS A 464 -1.97 -1.41 12.62
CA HIS A 464 -3.21 -1.28 11.84
C HIS A 464 -3.55 0.19 11.61
N LYS A 465 -3.57 0.61 10.34
CA LYS A 465 -3.91 1.98 9.95
C LYS A 465 -5.41 2.25 10.14
N ILE A 466 -5.74 3.28 10.91
CA ILE A 466 -7.12 3.74 11.18
C ILE A 466 -7.22 5.24 10.85
N TYR A 467 -8.30 5.63 10.18
CA TYR A 467 -8.56 7.04 9.87
C TYR A 467 -9.21 7.73 11.05
N TRP A 468 -8.87 9.00 11.28
CA TRP A 468 -9.54 9.78 12.31
C TRP A 468 -10.98 10.07 11.88
N HIS A 469 -11.93 9.90 12.79
CA HIS A 469 -13.25 10.45 12.60
C HIS A 469 -13.13 11.97 12.60
N GLN A 470 -13.63 12.57 11.52
CA GLN A 470 -13.76 14.01 11.43
C GLN A 470 -15.15 14.37 11.99
N GLY A 471 -15.32 15.61 12.45
CA GLY A 471 -16.63 16.11 12.86
C GLY A 471 -17.63 16.12 11.70
N PRO A 472 -18.73 16.89 11.81
CA PRO A 472 -19.70 16.99 10.73
C PRO A 472 -19.05 17.38 9.39
N ILE A 473 -19.11 16.49 8.39
CA ILE A 473 -18.57 16.69 7.04
C ILE A 473 -19.70 17.10 6.08
N LYS A 474 -19.48 18.18 5.33
CA LYS A 474 -20.36 18.63 4.25
C LYS A 474 -19.79 18.23 2.88
N LEU A 475 -20.63 18.26 1.86
CA LEU A 475 -20.23 17.90 0.49
C LEU A 475 -19.13 18.82 -0.06
N ASP A 476 -19.13 20.09 0.33
CA ASP A 476 -18.12 21.06 -0.11
C ASP A 476 -16.76 20.86 0.57
N ASP A 477 -16.72 20.23 1.73
CA ASP A 477 -15.46 19.92 2.43
C ASP A 477 -14.64 18.84 1.71
N VAL A 478 -15.30 18.01 0.90
CA VAL A 478 -14.67 16.90 0.15
C VAL A 478 -14.52 17.19 -1.33
N ARG A 479 -15.17 18.25 -1.85
CA ARG A 479 -15.25 18.57 -3.27
C ARG A 479 -13.92 19.10 -3.79
N GLU A 480 -13.51 18.62 -4.97
CA GLU A 480 -12.38 19.19 -5.70
C GLU A 480 -12.63 20.67 -6.02
N ARG A 481 -11.67 21.52 -5.64
CA ARG A 481 -11.78 22.98 -5.75
C ARG A 481 -11.57 23.44 -7.17
N ASP A 482 -10.66 22.78 -7.88
CA ASP A 482 -10.35 23.09 -9.26
C ASP A 482 -11.34 22.41 -10.21
N ARG A 483 -11.62 23.06 -11.34
CA ARG A 483 -12.46 22.46 -12.37
C ARG A 483 -11.72 21.25 -12.97
N VAL A 484 -12.34 20.08 -12.91
CA VAL A 484 -11.81 18.86 -13.54
C VAL A 484 -12.11 18.86 -15.04
N ASP A 485 -11.06 18.77 -15.85
CA ASP A 485 -11.15 18.48 -17.28
C ASP A 485 -11.07 16.98 -17.52
N TRP A 486 -12.24 16.34 -17.63
CA TRP A 486 -12.36 14.90 -17.81
C TRP A 486 -11.75 14.38 -19.12
N SER A 487 -11.46 15.24 -20.10
CA SER A 487 -10.79 14.84 -21.34
C SER A 487 -9.32 14.48 -21.15
N THR A 488 -8.67 15.08 -20.14
CA THR A 488 -7.26 14.91 -19.83
C THR A 488 -7.00 14.28 -18.47
N ASP A 489 -8.02 14.28 -17.60
CA ASP A 489 -7.92 13.73 -16.25
C ASP A 489 -7.72 12.20 -16.23
N THR A 490 -6.95 11.73 -15.26
CA THR A 490 -6.62 10.29 -15.12
C THR A 490 -6.72 9.77 -13.70
N GLN A 491 -7.21 10.59 -12.76
CA GLN A 491 -7.13 10.30 -11.33
C GLN A 491 -8.43 10.58 -10.57
N HIS A 492 -9.21 11.57 -11.00
CA HIS A 492 -10.49 11.90 -10.40
C HIS A 492 -11.53 10.81 -10.68
N THR A 493 -12.52 10.78 -9.81
CA THR A 493 -13.70 9.92 -9.92
C THR A 493 -14.91 10.73 -9.51
N ALA A 494 -16.11 10.30 -9.87
CA ALA A 494 -17.34 10.81 -9.28
C ALA A 494 -17.86 9.83 -8.21
N ILE A 495 -18.58 10.38 -7.22
CA ILE A 495 -19.31 9.62 -6.19
C ILE A 495 -20.68 10.28 -5.92
N ARG A 496 -21.70 9.47 -5.62
CA ARG A 496 -23.00 9.90 -5.10
C ARG A 496 -23.19 9.31 -3.69
N PRO A 497 -22.85 10.05 -2.62
CA PRO A 497 -22.93 9.53 -1.25
C PRO A 497 -24.35 9.57 -0.67
N VAL A 498 -24.61 8.72 0.33
CA VAL A 498 -25.76 8.89 1.23
C VAL A 498 -25.44 9.93 2.32
N LYS A 499 -26.46 10.64 2.81
CA LYS A 499 -26.37 11.63 3.87
C LYS A 499 -26.00 11.01 5.22
N ALA A 500 -25.60 11.86 6.17
CA ALA A 500 -25.67 11.54 7.60
C ALA A 500 -27.13 11.46 8.06
N GLY A 501 -27.39 10.70 9.12
CA GLY A 501 -28.71 10.45 9.71
C GLY A 501 -29.54 9.37 9.01
N VAL A 502 -28.96 8.66 8.03
CA VAL A 502 -29.64 7.59 7.29
C VAL A 502 -29.45 6.27 8.04
N THR A 503 -30.54 5.53 8.21
CA THR A 503 -30.58 4.28 8.97
C THR A 503 -30.73 3.08 8.05
N PHE A 504 -29.94 2.04 8.30
CA PHE A 504 -29.96 0.75 7.63
C PHE A 504 -30.15 -0.37 8.65
N ARG A 505 -30.60 -1.53 8.19
CA ARG A 505 -30.71 -2.74 9.03
C ARG A 505 -30.09 -3.95 8.35
N PHE A 506 -29.37 -4.72 9.15
CA PHE A 506 -28.77 -5.98 8.72
C PHE A 506 -28.76 -6.99 9.87
N ARG A 507 -28.54 -8.26 9.54
CA ARG A 507 -28.37 -9.33 10.50
C ARG A 507 -27.01 -9.99 10.36
N ILE A 508 -26.48 -10.42 11.50
CA ILE A 508 -25.30 -11.27 11.58
C ILE A 508 -25.73 -12.61 12.12
N TYR A 509 -25.71 -13.65 11.30
CA TYR A 509 -25.96 -15.02 11.75
C TYR A 509 -24.65 -15.63 12.22
N PHE A 510 -24.73 -16.46 13.26
CA PHE A 510 -23.57 -17.16 13.77
C PHE A 510 -23.93 -18.56 14.26
N GLU A 511 -22.95 -19.46 14.16
CA GLU A 511 -23.11 -20.86 14.53
C GLU A 511 -22.04 -21.30 15.50
N ASN A 512 -22.47 -22.01 16.55
CA ASN A 512 -21.58 -22.73 17.46
C ASN A 512 -20.44 -21.86 18.02
N LEU A 513 -20.71 -20.58 18.33
CA LEU A 513 -19.74 -19.69 18.95
C LEU A 513 -19.65 -19.97 20.45
N ARG A 514 -18.43 -19.90 20.99
CA ARG A 514 -18.21 -19.87 22.44
C ARG A 514 -18.56 -18.51 23.00
N ASP A 515 -18.69 -18.43 24.32
CA ASP A 515 -18.99 -17.20 25.06
C ASP A 515 -18.06 -16.04 24.71
N PHE A 516 -16.73 -16.25 24.70
CA PHE A 516 -15.76 -15.21 24.35
C PHE A 516 -15.73 -14.88 22.85
N GLU A 517 -16.15 -15.81 21.98
CA GLU A 517 -16.24 -15.55 20.53
C GLU A 517 -17.46 -14.68 20.20
N LEU A 518 -18.60 -14.99 20.83
CA LEU A 518 -19.80 -14.16 20.76
C LEU A 518 -19.54 -12.78 21.39
N GLY A 519 -18.83 -12.77 22.52
CA GLY A 519 -18.34 -11.55 23.16
C GLY A 519 -17.50 -10.67 22.25
N ALA A 520 -16.61 -11.26 21.45
CA ALA A 520 -15.79 -10.53 20.49
C ALA A 520 -16.63 -9.84 19.39
N LEU A 521 -17.67 -10.52 18.87
CA LEU A 521 -18.61 -9.89 17.92
C LEU A 521 -19.33 -8.71 18.56
N LEU A 522 -19.90 -8.91 19.75
CA LEU A 522 -20.63 -7.87 20.46
C LEU A 522 -19.73 -6.69 20.80
N TRP A 523 -18.51 -6.94 21.26
CA TRP A 523 -17.51 -5.91 21.53
C TRP A 523 -17.19 -5.10 20.27
N ALA A 524 -16.93 -5.77 19.15
CA ALA A 524 -16.62 -5.12 17.88
C ALA A 524 -17.80 -4.31 17.31
N LEU A 525 -19.05 -4.70 17.59
CA LEU A 525 -20.24 -3.98 17.17
C LEU A 525 -20.60 -2.80 18.09
N THR A 526 -20.30 -2.91 19.38
CA THR A 526 -20.69 -1.89 20.39
C THR A 526 -19.62 -0.84 20.65
N LEU A 527 -18.33 -1.21 20.52
CA LEU A 527 -17.17 -0.37 20.85
C LEU A 527 -17.26 0.18 22.29
N PRO A 528 -17.10 -0.67 23.33
CA PRO A 528 -17.35 -0.31 24.72
C PRO A 528 -16.22 0.57 25.30
N GLY A 529 -16.16 1.83 24.88
CA GLY A 529 -15.22 2.82 25.39
C GLY A 529 -15.72 3.56 26.63
N ASP A 530 -15.23 4.78 26.82
CA ASP A 530 -15.60 5.64 27.96
C ASP A 530 -17.10 6.00 27.96
N PRO A 531 -17.76 5.96 29.13
CA PRO A 531 -19.12 6.44 29.29
C PRO A 531 -19.30 7.89 28.81
N GLY A 532 -20.42 8.19 28.15
CA GLY A 532 -20.75 9.54 27.68
C GLY A 532 -20.05 9.96 26.38
N LYS A 533 -19.19 9.12 25.81
CA LYS A 533 -18.64 9.32 24.45
C LYS A 533 -19.37 8.46 23.44
N ASP A 534 -19.57 9.01 22.23
CA ASP A 534 -20.16 8.26 21.12
C ASP A 534 -19.06 7.68 20.22
N TYR A 535 -18.93 6.36 20.23
CA TYR A 535 -17.98 5.64 19.38
C TYR A 535 -18.63 5.20 18.08
N CYS A 536 -17.95 5.48 16.97
CA CYS A 536 -18.38 5.17 15.61
C CYS A 536 -17.40 4.23 14.91
N HIS A 537 -17.90 3.43 13.99
CA HIS A 537 -17.09 2.63 13.07
C HIS A 537 -16.75 3.44 11.83
N SER A 538 -15.62 3.13 11.18
CA SER A 538 -15.25 3.71 9.88
C SER A 538 -15.56 2.73 8.74
N LEU A 539 -16.49 3.10 7.87
CA LEU A 539 -17.00 2.26 6.77
C LEU A 539 -16.89 2.97 5.42
N GLY A 540 -16.74 2.19 4.34
CA GLY A 540 -16.78 2.71 2.97
C GLY A 540 -15.47 3.32 2.46
N MET A 541 -15.54 3.91 1.27
CA MET A 541 -14.37 4.35 0.49
C MET A 541 -13.94 5.78 0.79
N GLY A 542 -14.83 6.59 1.37
CA GLY A 542 -14.58 8.00 1.68
C GLY A 542 -13.82 8.27 3.00
N LYS A 543 -13.38 7.22 3.72
CA LYS A 543 -12.65 7.35 5.01
C LYS A 543 -11.51 8.38 5.01
N PRO A 544 -10.67 8.46 3.96
CA PRO A 544 -9.60 9.46 3.91
C PRO A 544 -10.09 10.92 3.88
N LEU A 545 -11.32 11.15 3.42
CA LEU A 545 -12.01 12.44 3.33
C LEU A 545 -12.86 12.73 4.58
N GLY A 546 -12.75 11.93 5.64
CA GLY A 546 -13.57 12.06 6.85
C GLY A 546 -14.99 11.50 6.74
N MET A 547 -15.35 10.91 5.58
CA MET A 547 -16.64 10.25 5.37
C MET A 547 -16.66 8.83 5.96
N GLY A 548 -17.87 8.32 6.22
CA GLY A 548 -18.09 6.92 6.56
C GLY A 548 -18.08 6.57 8.05
N ALA A 549 -18.17 7.56 8.94
CA ALA A 549 -18.54 7.33 10.33
C ALA A 549 -19.97 6.76 10.42
N VAL A 550 -20.13 5.60 11.07
CA VAL A 550 -21.43 4.94 11.30
C VAL A 550 -21.55 4.47 12.74
N LYS A 551 -22.76 4.46 13.29
CA LYS A 551 -23.08 3.89 14.60
C LYS A 551 -23.85 2.60 14.42
N ILE A 552 -23.46 1.53 15.11
CA ILE A 552 -24.18 0.26 15.12
C ILE A 552 -24.79 0.02 16.50
N THR A 553 -26.07 -0.37 16.51
CA THR A 553 -26.80 -0.79 17.71
C THR A 553 -27.22 -2.25 17.54
N PRO A 554 -26.53 -3.19 18.20
CA PRO A 554 -26.82 -4.62 18.08
C PRO A 554 -27.85 -5.10 19.11
N THR A 555 -28.74 -6.01 18.69
CA THR A 555 -29.63 -6.79 19.57
C THR A 555 -29.40 -8.28 19.34
N LEU A 556 -28.97 -8.99 20.38
CA LEU A 556 -28.66 -10.43 20.31
C LEU A 556 -29.92 -11.28 20.49
N TYR A 557 -30.05 -12.30 19.64
CA TYR A 557 -31.01 -13.38 19.76
C TYR A 557 -30.27 -14.73 19.70
N LEU A 558 -30.50 -15.58 20.69
CA LEU A 558 -29.99 -16.95 20.75
C LEU A 558 -31.06 -17.92 20.27
N SER A 559 -30.63 -18.95 19.54
CA SER A 559 -31.50 -20.01 19.07
C SER A 559 -31.49 -21.20 20.03
N ASN A 560 -32.65 -21.49 20.61
CA ASN A 560 -32.93 -22.74 21.29
C ASN A 560 -33.42 -23.77 20.26
N ARG A 561 -32.47 -24.58 19.77
CA ARG A 561 -32.74 -25.61 18.76
C ARG A 561 -33.71 -26.67 19.26
N ALA A 562 -33.60 -27.09 20.52
CA ALA A 562 -34.48 -28.10 21.09
C ALA A 562 -35.93 -27.62 21.04
N GLU A 563 -36.18 -26.39 21.48
CA GLU A 563 -37.50 -25.79 21.41
C GLU A 563 -38.01 -25.62 19.97
N ARG A 564 -37.18 -25.07 19.08
CA ARG A 564 -37.54 -24.85 17.66
C ARG A 564 -37.98 -26.13 16.95
N TYR A 565 -37.37 -27.27 17.27
CA TYR A 565 -37.67 -28.56 16.64
C TYR A 565 -38.64 -29.44 17.43
N THR A 566 -39.06 -29.04 18.64
CA THR A 566 -40.07 -29.76 19.44
C THR A 566 -41.45 -29.14 19.36
N GLN A 567 -41.56 -27.85 19.01
CA GLN A 567 -42.82 -27.15 18.85
C GLN A 567 -42.83 -26.38 17.53
N LEU A 568 -43.86 -26.59 16.71
CA LEU A 568 -43.95 -25.97 15.38
C LEU A 568 -44.59 -24.57 15.41
N PHE A 569 -45.60 -24.38 16.27
CA PHE A 569 -46.42 -23.16 16.32
C PHE A 569 -46.41 -22.51 17.69
N ALA A 570 -46.41 -21.19 17.72
CA ALA A 570 -46.64 -20.34 18.89
C ALA A 570 -47.89 -19.48 18.61
N GLY A 571 -49.07 -20.00 18.91
CA GLY A 571 -50.33 -19.38 18.49
C GLY A 571 -50.53 -19.50 16.98
N SER A 572 -50.77 -18.38 16.29
CA SER A 572 -50.89 -18.32 14.82
C SER A 572 -49.57 -18.23 14.07
N ASP A 573 -48.45 -18.05 14.78
CA ASP A 573 -47.12 -17.87 14.21
C ASP A 573 -46.23 -19.11 14.39
N TRP A 574 -45.11 -19.16 13.68
CA TRP A 574 -44.09 -20.20 13.84
C TRP A 574 -43.36 -20.06 15.18
N ARG A 575 -43.11 -21.19 15.89
CA ARG A 575 -42.21 -21.19 17.05
C ARG A 575 -40.76 -21.19 16.55
N LEU A 576 -40.13 -20.02 16.56
CA LEU A 576 -38.75 -19.88 16.04
C LEU A 576 -37.67 -20.37 17.03
N GLY A 577 -38.01 -20.50 18.32
CA GLY A 577 -37.07 -20.85 19.38
C GLY A 577 -35.95 -19.80 19.50
N GLU A 578 -36.33 -18.52 19.47
CA GLU A 578 -35.40 -17.39 19.49
C GLU A 578 -35.65 -16.57 20.76
N GLU A 579 -34.60 -16.37 21.56
CA GLU A 579 -34.71 -15.68 22.84
C GLU A 579 -33.62 -14.61 23.00
N LYS A 580 -33.96 -13.52 23.70
CA LYS A 580 -32.99 -12.52 24.11
C LYS A 580 -32.32 -13.00 25.40
N PRO A 581 -30.98 -13.12 25.44
CA PRO A 581 -30.31 -13.46 26.67
C PRO A 581 -30.51 -12.35 27.72
N SER A 582 -30.61 -12.74 28.99
CA SER A 582 -30.82 -11.81 30.10
C SER A 582 -29.62 -10.90 30.36
N ASP A 583 -28.40 -11.38 30.09
CA ASP A 583 -27.16 -10.63 30.28
C ASP A 583 -26.22 -10.76 29.08
N THR A 584 -26.39 -9.88 28.10
CA THR A 584 -25.48 -9.75 26.95
C THR A 584 -24.08 -9.29 27.34
N GLN A 585 -23.93 -8.56 28.46
CA GLN A 585 -22.64 -8.05 28.92
C GLN A 585 -21.75 -9.17 29.47
N ALA A 586 -22.32 -10.28 29.94
CA ALA A 586 -21.55 -11.46 30.33
C ALA A 586 -20.65 -11.97 29.20
N PHE A 587 -21.14 -11.98 27.95
CA PHE A 587 -20.33 -12.39 26.79
C PHE A 587 -19.18 -11.42 26.53
N VAL A 588 -19.44 -10.10 26.59
CA VAL A 588 -18.42 -9.07 26.41
C VAL A 588 -17.33 -9.20 27.48
N ARG A 589 -17.69 -9.40 28.76
CA ARG A 589 -16.74 -9.65 29.85
C ARG A 589 -15.92 -10.92 29.60
N SER A 590 -16.56 -12.03 29.19
CA SER A 590 -15.84 -13.27 28.84
C SER A 590 -14.79 -13.06 27.74
N PHE A 591 -15.11 -12.24 26.72
CA PHE A 591 -14.14 -11.84 25.71
C PHE A 591 -12.98 -11.03 26.28
N GLU A 592 -13.25 -10.00 27.08
CA GLU A 592 -12.20 -9.19 27.69
C GLU A 592 -11.28 -10.04 28.59
N ASP A 593 -11.85 -10.91 29.42
CA ASP A 593 -11.12 -11.84 30.29
C ASP A 593 -10.25 -12.82 29.50
N PHE A 594 -10.79 -13.37 28.40
CA PHE A 594 -10.05 -14.26 27.51
C PHE A 594 -8.80 -13.59 26.93
N VAL A 595 -8.93 -12.33 26.49
CA VAL A 595 -7.82 -11.58 25.90
C VAL A 595 -6.83 -11.11 26.97
N LEU A 596 -7.31 -10.54 28.08
CA LEU A 596 -6.51 -10.04 29.20
C LEU A 596 -5.70 -11.15 29.90
N SER A 597 -6.24 -12.37 29.98
CA SER A 597 -5.53 -13.52 30.58
C SER A 597 -4.41 -14.08 29.71
N LYS A 598 -4.42 -13.80 28.39
CA LYS A 598 -3.49 -14.39 27.42
C LYS A 598 -2.49 -13.41 26.80
N MET A 599 -2.78 -12.10 26.85
CA MET A 599 -1.90 -11.05 26.33
C MET A 599 -0.59 -10.92 27.13
N ASP A 600 0.33 -10.09 26.63
CA ASP A 600 1.58 -9.82 27.31
C ASP A 600 1.36 -9.02 28.61
N ALA A 601 2.03 -9.40 29.70
CA ALA A 601 1.84 -8.79 31.01
C ALA A 601 2.33 -7.32 31.06
N GLN A 602 3.38 -6.97 30.30
CA GLN A 602 3.89 -5.60 30.24
C GLN A 602 2.96 -4.69 29.45
N GLU A 603 2.29 -5.23 28.42
CA GLU A 603 1.26 -4.52 27.67
C GLU A 603 -0.03 -4.34 28.50
N ARG A 604 -0.47 -5.41 29.20
CA ARG A 604 -1.65 -5.37 30.09
C ARG A 604 -1.50 -4.38 31.25
N LYS A 605 -0.32 -4.36 31.88
CA LYS A 605 -0.09 -3.65 33.15
C LYS A 605 -1.15 -4.06 34.20
N GLN A 606 -1.91 -3.08 34.70
CA GLN A 606 -2.96 -3.27 35.71
C GLN A 606 -4.38 -3.26 35.11
N ALA A 607 -4.51 -3.25 33.78
CA ALA A 607 -5.80 -3.18 33.11
C ALA A 607 -6.71 -4.37 33.48
N GLN A 608 -7.95 -4.05 33.83
CA GLN A 608 -9.04 -4.98 34.13
C GLN A 608 -10.09 -5.02 33.02
N SER A 609 -10.02 -4.07 32.07
CA SER A 609 -10.87 -4.04 30.87
C SER A 609 -10.04 -3.66 29.64
N LEU A 610 -10.46 -4.09 28.44
CA LEU A 610 -9.73 -3.79 27.21
C LEU A 610 -9.63 -2.29 26.96
N LYS A 611 -10.66 -1.49 27.28
CA LYS A 611 -10.62 -0.03 27.12
C LYS A 611 -9.55 0.67 27.98
N GLU A 612 -9.01 0.00 28.99
CA GLU A 612 -7.93 0.54 29.83
C GLU A 612 -6.55 0.33 29.21
N VAL A 613 -6.43 -0.63 28.28
CA VAL A 613 -5.19 -0.97 27.60
C VAL A 613 -4.87 0.10 26.56
N GLU A 614 -3.67 0.68 26.65
CA GLU A 614 -3.24 1.83 25.82
C GLU A 614 -3.42 1.57 24.31
N ARG A 615 -3.08 0.37 23.84
CA ARG A 615 -3.25 -0.03 22.45
C ARG A 615 -4.72 0.03 22.00
N ILE A 616 -5.65 -0.38 22.86
CA ILE A 616 -7.09 -0.36 22.58
C ILE A 616 -7.66 1.05 22.71
N LYS A 617 -7.14 1.89 23.61
CA LYS A 617 -7.46 3.33 23.64
C LYS A 617 -7.07 4.08 22.37
N MET A 618 -6.08 3.59 21.62
CA MET A 618 -5.73 4.16 20.31
C MET A 618 -6.70 3.74 19.20
N LEU A 619 -7.48 2.68 19.43
CA LEU A 619 -8.53 2.21 18.51
C LEU A 619 -9.86 2.92 18.76
N LEU A 620 -10.25 3.04 20.03
CA LEU A 620 -11.48 3.69 20.50
C LEU A 620 -11.32 5.21 20.49
#